data_AF-A0A956JYV0-F1
#
_entry.id   AF-A0A956JYV0-F1
#
_cell.length_a   1.000
_cell.length_b   1.000
_cell.length_c   1.000
_cell.angle_alpha   90.00
_cell.angle_beta   90.00
_cell.angle_gamma   90.00
#
_symmetry.space_group_name_H-M   'P 1'
#
loop_
_entity.id
_entity.type
_entity.pdbx_description
1 polymer ?
#
loop_
_entity_poly.entity_id
_entity_poly.type
_entity_poly.pdbx_seq_one_letter_code
_entity_poly.pdbx_strand_id
1 'polypeptide(L)'
;MRIHRFLSLTDLVVGVVVLVALFLPRRPLYALDAYKLEPEARADLGAAEARWMLHPESALAAQAFSRQLVEAGQIDWAVEVPRDTAAVAAPDERWRAALSVSEAYIERVQVEPALDWAQQAEAGCKEAGARCPSWELLKLELYLRYLKAGVKSGIDPRRDPDGFQRAAGDALHTIDIRGA
;
A
#
# COMPACT_ATOMS: atom_id res chain seq x y z
N MET A 1 21.02 38.36 -57.12
CA MET A 1 19.71 38.10 -56.49
C MET A 1 19.37 36.62 -56.62
N ARG A 2 19.29 35.89 -55.50
CA ARG A 2 18.50 34.65 -55.37
C ARG A 2 18.53 34.20 -53.90
N ILE A 3 17.53 34.63 -53.14
CA ILE A 3 17.22 34.12 -51.80
C ILE A 3 15.98 33.25 -51.97
N HIS A 4 16.16 31.93 -52.01
CA HIS A 4 15.09 30.96 -51.76
C HIS A 4 15.71 29.73 -51.11
N ARG A 5 15.99 29.82 -49.81
CA ARG A 5 16.06 28.62 -48.97
C ARG A 5 14.63 28.32 -48.55
N PHE A 6 14.14 27.19 -49.06
CA PHE A 6 12.83 26.64 -48.78
C PHE A 6 12.64 26.54 -47.25
N LEU A 7 11.56 27.16 -46.73
CA LEU A 7 11.02 26.77 -45.43
C LEU A 7 10.75 25.27 -45.49
N SER A 8 11.37 24.50 -44.59
CA SER A 8 11.10 23.08 -44.50
C SER A 8 9.64 22.88 -44.09
N LEU A 9 8.98 21.84 -44.60
CA LEU A 9 7.64 21.45 -44.15
C LEU A 9 7.59 21.33 -42.61
N THR A 10 8.70 20.89 -42.01
CA THR A 10 8.90 20.82 -40.56
C THR A 10 8.77 22.18 -39.88
N ASP A 11 9.32 23.25 -40.44
CA ASP A 11 9.25 24.60 -39.85
C ASP A 11 7.81 25.13 -39.87
N LEU A 12 7.06 24.79 -40.92
CA LEU A 12 5.65 25.14 -41.02
C LEU A 12 4.80 24.39 -40.00
N VAL A 13 5.06 23.09 -39.80
CA VAL A 13 4.40 22.28 -38.76
C VAL A 13 4.71 22.81 -37.36
N VAL A 14 5.97 23.10 -37.07
CA VAL A 14 6.38 23.68 -35.78
C VAL A 14 5.73 25.05 -35.56
N GLY A 15 5.72 25.91 -36.58
CA GLY A 15 5.06 27.21 -36.53
C GLY A 15 3.57 27.12 -36.22
N VAL A 16 2.86 26.17 -36.85
CA VAL A 16 1.44 25.92 -36.60
C VAL A 16 1.20 25.42 -35.17
N VAL A 17 2.02 24.48 -34.67
CA VAL A 17 1.90 23.97 -33.29
C VAL A 17 2.11 25.07 -32.27
N VAL A 18 3.13 25.92 -32.47
CA VAL A 18 3.42 27.05 -31.57
C VAL A 18 2.30 28.08 -31.60
N LEU A 19 1.77 28.42 -32.79
CA LEU A 19 0.63 29.31 -32.91
C LEU A 19 -0.61 28.76 -32.19
N VAL A 20 -0.92 27.48 -32.38
CA VAL A 20 -2.06 26.84 -31.71
C VAL A 20 -1.87 26.86 -30.18
N ALA A 21 -0.66 26.57 -29.68
CA ALA A 21 -0.37 26.63 -28.25
C ALA A 21 -0.50 28.04 -27.65
N LEU A 22 -0.09 29.08 -28.38
CA LEU A 22 -0.17 30.48 -27.94
C LEU A 22 -1.60 31.03 -27.95
N PHE A 23 -2.41 30.59 -28.91
CA PHE A 23 -3.79 31.06 -29.09
C PHE A 23 -4.86 30.15 -28.46
N LEU A 24 -4.45 29.00 -27.91
CA LEU A 24 -5.33 28.17 -27.10
C LEU A 24 -5.76 28.97 -25.86
N PRO A 25 -7.07 29.15 -25.61
CA PRO A 25 -7.53 29.83 -24.41
C PRO A 25 -6.99 29.09 -23.19
N ARG A 26 -6.53 29.84 -22.18
CA ARG A 26 -6.12 29.29 -20.88
C ARG A 26 -7.28 28.47 -20.34
N ARG A 27 -7.19 27.14 -20.50
CA ARG A 27 -8.14 26.24 -19.86
C ARG A 27 -7.81 26.30 -18.37
N PRO A 28 -8.77 26.66 -17.50
CA PRO A 28 -8.56 26.46 -16.08
C PRO A 28 -8.31 24.96 -15.87
N LEU A 29 -7.09 24.62 -15.46
CA LEU A 29 -6.81 23.33 -14.87
C LEU A 29 -7.41 23.39 -13.48
N TYR A 30 -8.68 23.02 -13.37
CA TYR A 30 -9.24 22.67 -12.08
C TYR A 30 -8.53 21.40 -11.65
N ALA A 31 -7.67 21.49 -10.62
CA ALA A 31 -7.36 20.32 -9.83
C ALA A 31 -8.70 19.87 -9.24
N LEU A 32 -9.29 18.84 -9.85
CA LEU A 32 -10.37 18.12 -9.20
C LEU A 32 -9.83 17.66 -7.85
N ASP A 33 -10.66 17.70 -6.81
CA ASP A 33 -10.29 17.15 -5.51
C ASP A 33 -9.66 15.77 -5.75
N ALA A 34 -8.41 15.59 -5.30
CA ALA A 34 -7.70 14.32 -5.44
C ALA A 34 -8.47 13.17 -4.76
N TYR A 35 -9.37 13.51 -3.82
CA TYR A 35 -10.12 12.58 -3.00
C TYR A 35 -11.61 12.93 -2.97
N LYS A 36 -12.47 11.97 -3.35
CA LYS A 36 -13.92 12.00 -3.08
C LYS A 36 -14.20 11.62 -1.61
N LEU A 37 -13.58 12.34 -0.68
CA LEU A 37 -13.77 12.16 0.75
C LEU A 37 -14.62 13.31 1.28
N GLU A 38 -15.48 12.99 2.24
CA GLU A 38 -16.15 13.99 3.07
C GLU A 38 -15.09 14.88 3.78
N PRO A 39 -15.41 16.16 4.06
CA PRO A 39 -14.44 17.10 4.62
C PRO A 39 -13.77 16.61 5.92
N GLU A 40 -14.52 15.91 6.78
CA GLU A 40 -14.01 15.34 8.04
C GLU A 40 -12.97 14.24 7.78
N ALA A 41 -13.29 13.28 6.92
CA ALA A 41 -12.38 12.20 6.53
C ALA A 41 -11.10 12.73 5.87
N ARG A 42 -11.21 13.83 5.11
CA ARG A 42 -10.06 14.50 4.51
C ARG A 42 -9.15 15.15 5.56
N ALA A 43 -9.74 15.78 6.59
CA ALA A 43 -8.99 16.38 7.68
C ALA A 43 -8.26 15.31 8.52
N ASP A 44 -8.94 14.19 8.80
CA ASP A 44 -8.37 13.07 9.54
C ASP A 44 -7.20 12.43 8.78
N LEU A 45 -7.38 12.20 7.47
CA LEU A 45 -6.33 11.67 6.60
C LEU A 45 -5.11 12.60 6.57
N GLY A 46 -5.33 13.91 6.40
CA GLY A 46 -4.25 14.90 6.42
C GLY A 46 -3.53 14.98 7.77
N ALA A 47 -4.25 14.79 8.88
CA ALA A 47 -3.64 14.74 10.21
C ALA A 47 -2.78 13.48 10.40
N ALA A 48 -3.20 12.33 9.88
CA ALA A 48 -2.36 11.12 9.91
C ALA A 48 -1.15 11.21 8.98
N GLU A 49 -1.32 11.77 7.79
CA GLU A 49 -0.22 12.07 6.87
C GLU A 49 0.82 12.97 7.56
N ALA A 50 0.40 14.08 8.16
CA ALA A 50 1.29 14.99 8.88
C ALA A 50 2.04 14.30 10.02
N ARG A 51 1.38 13.43 10.80
CA ARG A 51 2.04 12.64 11.86
C ARG A 51 3.12 11.71 11.32
N TRP A 52 2.82 11.02 10.21
CA TRP A 52 3.81 10.15 9.56
C TRP A 52 4.97 10.97 8.96
N MET A 53 4.69 12.09 8.29
CA MET A 53 5.74 12.95 7.73
C MET A 53 6.67 13.55 8.80
N LEU A 54 6.17 13.81 10.01
CA LEU A 54 6.99 14.28 11.13
C LEU A 54 7.88 13.18 11.71
N HIS A 55 7.45 11.91 11.61
CA HIS A 55 8.13 10.74 12.15
C HIS A 55 8.10 9.57 11.13
N PRO A 56 8.78 9.69 9.98
CA PRO A 56 8.72 8.70 8.91
C PRO A 56 9.30 7.33 9.33
N GLU A 57 10.12 7.29 10.38
CA GLU A 57 10.65 6.08 11.01
C GLU A 57 9.67 5.38 11.95
N SER A 58 8.58 6.05 12.35
CA SER A 58 7.62 5.50 13.30
C SER A 58 6.69 4.52 12.62
N ALA A 59 6.90 3.23 12.88
CA ALA A 59 6.04 2.17 12.35
C ALA A 59 4.58 2.30 12.83
N LEU A 60 4.36 2.88 14.01
CA LEU A 60 3.02 3.13 14.53
C LEU A 60 2.30 4.25 13.77
N ALA A 61 3.00 5.34 13.45
CA ALA A 61 2.44 6.43 12.64
C ALA A 61 2.11 5.94 11.22
N ALA A 62 3.01 5.16 10.61
CA ALA A 62 2.78 4.56 9.31
C ALA A 62 1.61 3.58 9.30
N GLN A 63 1.47 2.72 10.32
CA GLN A 63 0.32 1.82 10.46
C GLN A 63 -1.00 2.59 10.54
N ALA A 64 -1.05 3.64 11.38
CA ALA A 64 -2.24 4.45 11.54
C ALA A 64 -2.63 5.16 10.23
N PHE A 65 -1.65 5.70 9.50
CA PHE A 65 -1.89 6.35 8.21
C PHE A 65 -2.28 5.35 7.12
N SER A 66 -1.60 4.20 7.04
CA SER A 66 -1.92 3.08 6.14
C SER A 66 -3.37 2.63 6.29
N ARG A 67 -3.87 2.48 7.51
CA ARG A 67 -5.28 2.10 7.76
C ARG A 67 -6.26 3.15 7.22
N GLN A 68 -5.97 4.43 7.45
CA GLN A 68 -6.82 5.50 6.91
C GLN A 68 -6.77 5.58 5.38
N LEU A 69 -5.62 5.25 4.78
CA LEU A 69 -5.51 5.13 3.32
C LEU A 69 -6.37 3.98 2.79
N VAL A 70 -6.41 2.84 3.48
CA VAL A 70 -7.34 1.73 3.15
C VAL A 70 -8.79 2.18 3.23
N GLU A 71 -9.19 2.81 4.35
CA GLU A 71 -10.55 3.33 4.55
C GLU A 71 -10.93 4.38 3.49
N ALA A 72 -9.96 5.16 3.02
CA ALA A 72 -10.12 6.14 1.94
C ALA A 72 -10.06 5.54 0.51
N GLY A 73 -9.89 4.22 0.38
CA GLY A 73 -9.76 3.52 -0.91
C GLY A 73 -8.42 3.77 -1.64
N GLN A 74 -7.42 4.34 -0.96
CA GLN A 74 -6.10 4.65 -1.50
C GLN A 74 -5.13 3.46 -1.31
N ILE A 75 -5.50 2.30 -1.84
CA ILE A 75 -4.85 1.04 -1.48
C ILE A 75 -3.38 0.97 -1.94
N ASP A 76 -3.03 1.58 -3.07
CA ASP A 76 -1.64 1.60 -3.54
C ASP A 76 -0.74 2.38 -2.55
N TRP A 77 -1.20 3.54 -2.08
CA TRP A 77 -0.52 4.32 -1.05
C TRP A 77 -0.47 3.61 0.31
N ALA A 78 -1.53 2.87 0.66
CA ALA A 78 -1.55 2.05 1.86
C ALA A 78 -0.47 0.94 1.84
N VAL A 79 0.00 0.52 0.66
CA VAL A 79 1.15 -0.39 0.55
C VAL A 79 2.48 0.36 0.61
N GLU A 80 2.58 1.51 -0.06
CA GLU A 80 3.85 2.25 -0.21
C GLU A 80 4.31 2.90 1.09
N VAL A 81 3.43 3.57 1.83
CA VAL A 81 3.75 4.27 3.08
C VAL A 81 4.41 3.36 4.13
N PRO A 82 3.81 2.21 4.54
CA PRO A 82 4.43 1.33 5.50
C PRO A 82 5.66 0.60 4.92
N ARG A 83 5.75 0.43 3.58
CA ARG A 83 6.95 -0.14 2.94
C ARG A 83 8.14 0.79 3.08
N ASP A 84 7.96 2.06 2.76
CA ASP A 84 9.01 3.06 2.88
C ASP A 84 9.43 3.21 4.34
N THR A 85 8.46 3.19 5.25
CA THR A 85 8.71 3.18 6.70
C THR A 85 9.52 1.95 7.12
N ALA A 86 9.22 0.75 6.62
CA ALA A 86 9.97 -0.46 6.96
C ALA A 86 11.47 -0.36 6.57
N ALA A 87 11.81 0.42 5.54
CA ALA A 87 13.20 0.63 5.12
C ALA A 87 14.00 1.51 6.09
N VAL A 88 13.34 2.43 6.81
CA VAL A 88 13.99 3.42 7.69
C VAL A 88 13.69 3.22 9.18
N ALA A 89 12.68 2.44 9.52
CA ALA A 89 12.29 2.14 10.88
C ALA A 89 13.39 1.43 11.67
N ALA A 90 13.38 1.67 12.99
CA ALA A 90 14.23 0.97 13.92
C ALA A 90 14.02 -0.57 13.82
N PRO A 91 15.07 -1.38 14.00
CA PRO A 91 14.95 -2.84 13.85
C PRO A 91 13.83 -3.47 14.69
N ASP A 92 13.60 -2.96 15.90
CA ASP A 92 12.59 -3.44 16.84
C ASP A 92 11.16 -2.96 16.55
N GLU A 93 10.97 -2.05 15.60
CA GLU A 93 9.67 -1.58 15.11
C GLU A 93 9.36 -1.98 13.67
N ARG A 94 10.39 -2.37 12.90
CA ARG A 94 10.27 -2.73 11.48
C ARG A 94 9.21 -3.80 11.21
N TRP A 95 9.04 -4.74 12.14
CA TRP A 95 8.02 -5.79 12.03
C TRP A 95 6.59 -5.24 11.93
N ARG A 96 6.29 -4.13 12.62
CA ARG A 96 4.96 -3.51 12.60
C ARG A 96 4.69 -2.85 11.25
N ALA A 97 5.70 -2.18 10.69
CA ALA A 97 5.61 -1.61 9.35
C ALA A 97 5.43 -2.74 8.31
N ALA A 98 6.21 -3.82 8.40
CA ALA A 98 6.06 -4.99 7.54
C ALA A 98 4.66 -5.63 7.62
N LEU A 99 4.08 -5.73 8.83
CA LEU A 99 2.70 -6.20 9.01
C LEU A 99 1.70 -5.31 8.29
N SER A 100 1.83 -3.98 8.40
CA SER A 100 0.95 -3.05 7.69
C SER A 100 1.06 -3.16 6.16
N VAL A 101 2.25 -3.43 5.62
CA VAL A 101 2.41 -3.73 4.17
C VAL A 101 1.63 -4.99 3.79
N SER A 102 1.72 -6.04 4.62
CA SER A 102 0.98 -7.29 4.39
C SER A 102 -0.53 -7.06 4.39
N GLU A 103 -1.04 -6.36 5.39
CA GLU A 103 -2.47 -6.04 5.51
C GLU A 103 -2.96 -5.25 4.29
N ALA A 104 -2.22 -4.23 3.86
CA ALA A 104 -2.55 -3.46 2.67
C ALA A 104 -2.54 -4.31 1.37
N TYR A 105 -1.69 -5.34 1.29
CA TYR A 105 -1.73 -6.28 0.17
C TYR A 105 -2.97 -7.19 0.18
N ILE A 106 -3.51 -7.53 1.36
CA ILE A 106 -4.78 -8.25 1.46
C ILE A 106 -5.94 -7.40 0.93
N GLU A 107 -5.93 -6.10 1.18
CA GLU A 107 -6.93 -5.18 0.60
C GLU A 107 -6.85 -5.13 -0.94
N ARG A 108 -5.68 -5.39 -1.53
CA ARG A 108 -5.52 -5.56 -3.00
C ARG A 108 -5.87 -6.96 -3.50
N VAL A 109 -6.27 -7.86 -2.60
CA VAL A 109 -6.52 -9.27 -2.87
C VAL A 109 -5.27 -9.93 -3.51
N GLN A 110 -4.09 -9.57 -3.00
CA GLN A 110 -2.77 -10.07 -3.43
C GLN A 110 -2.12 -10.88 -2.30
N VAL A 111 -2.47 -12.17 -2.23
CA VAL A 111 -2.14 -13.02 -1.08
C VAL A 111 -0.69 -13.50 -1.03
N GLU A 112 -0.01 -13.64 -2.17
CA GLU A 112 1.40 -14.02 -2.21
C GLU A 112 2.30 -12.89 -1.67
N PRO A 113 2.21 -11.64 -2.17
CA PRO A 113 2.97 -10.53 -1.56
C PRO A 113 2.61 -10.31 -0.10
N ALA A 114 1.33 -10.46 0.28
CA ALA A 114 0.93 -10.37 1.68
C ALA A 114 1.66 -11.42 2.53
N LEU A 115 1.68 -12.68 2.09
CA LEU A 115 2.37 -13.76 2.80
C LEU A 115 3.87 -13.45 2.97
N ASP A 116 4.56 -12.95 1.93
CA ASP A 116 5.98 -12.61 2.00
C ASP A 116 6.27 -11.52 3.05
N TRP A 117 5.42 -10.48 3.12
CA TRP A 117 5.56 -9.41 4.10
C TRP A 117 5.16 -9.86 5.51
N ALA A 118 4.14 -10.70 5.64
CA ALA A 118 3.76 -11.31 6.91
C ALA A 118 4.90 -12.17 7.49
N GLN A 119 5.65 -12.89 6.65
CA GLN A 119 6.78 -13.70 7.09
C GLN A 119 7.93 -12.82 7.61
N GLN A 120 8.20 -11.71 6.95
CA GLN A 120 9.16 -10.70 7.42
C GLN A 120 8.70 -10.07 8.74
N ALA A 121 7.41 -9.79 8.89
CA ALA A 121 6.84 -9.26 10.12
C ALA A 121 6.99 -10.24 11.30
N GLU A 122 6.68 -11.53 11.12
CA GLU A 122 6.88 -12.53 12.15
C GLU A 122 8.35 -12.69 12.53
N ALA A 123 9.25 -12.78 11.55
CA ALA A 123 10.68 -12.88 11.79
C ALA A 123 11.19 -11.67 12.60
N GLY A 124 10.86 -10.46 12.16
CA GLY A 124 11.23 -9.23 12.86
C GLY A 124 10.62 -9.12 14.26
N CYS A 125 9.37 -9.57 14.46
CA CYS A 125 8.72 -9.59 15.76
C CYS A 125 9.42 -10.56 16.72
N LYS A 126 9.83 -11.76 16.24
CA LYS A 126 10.62 -12.72 17.04
C LYS A 126 11.98 -12.14 17.43
N GLU A 127 12.65 -11.45 16.51
CA GLU A 127 13.93 -10.78 16.76
C GLU A 127 13.79 -9.60 17.75
N ALA A 128 12.69 -8.85 17.69
CA ALA A 128 12.41 -7.73 18.58
C ALA A 128 12.17 -8.15 20.04
N GLY A 129 11.88 -9.43 20.30
CA GLY A 129 11.70 -9.97 21.65
C GLY A 129 10.64 -9.21 22.44
N ALA A 130 10.98 -8.68 23.62
CA ALA A 130 10.04 -7.96 24.48
C ALA A 130 9.39 -6.71 23.83
N ARG A 131 9.97 -6.18 22.75
CA ARG A 131 9.41 -5.06 21.99
C ARG A 131 8.26 -5.47 21.08
N CYS A 132 8.15 -6.76 20.76
CA CYS A 132 6.95 -7.35 20.19
C CYS A 132 6.22 -8.16 21.28
N PRO A 133 5.11 -7.65 21.84
CA PRO A 133 4.37 -8.37 22.86
C PRO A 133 3.96 -9.77 22.41
N SER A 134 3.94 -10.74 23.31
CA SER A 134 3.62 -12.14 22.99
C SER A 134 2.26 -12.34 22.32
N TRP A 135 1.28 -11.48 22.64
CA TRP A 135 -0.04 -11.50 22.00
C TRP A 135 -0.01 -10.98 20.55
N GLU A 136 0.90 -10.07 20.19
CA GLU A 136 1.10 -9.64 18.80
C GLU A 136 1.78 -10.74 18.00
N LEU A 137 2.79 -11.41 18.59
CA LEU A 137 3.42 -12.56 17.97
C LEU A 137 2.41 -13.67 17.68
N LEU A 138 1.54 -13.99 18.65
CA LEU A 138 0.49 -14.98 18.46
C LEU A 138 -0.49 -14.58 17.34
N LYS A 139 -0.89 -13.31 17.26
CA LYS A 139 -1.74 -12.80 16.17
C LYS A 139 -1.06 -12.96 14.81
N LEU A 140 0.22 -12.61 14.72
CA LEU A 140 1.04 -12.79 13.51
C LEU A 140 1.13 -14.25 13.09
N GLU A 141 1.34 -15.17 14.04
CA GLU A 141 1.42 -16.61 13.77
C GLU A 141 0.09 -17.17 13.23
N LEU A 142 -1.05 -16.75 13.81
CA LEU A 142 -2.37 -17.13 13.33
C LEU A 142 -2.64 -16.55 11.93
N TYR A 143 -2.34 -15.28 11.73
CA TYR A 143 -2.46 -14.61 10.44
C TYR A 143 -1.61 -15.30 9.36
N LEU A 144 -0.36 -15.63 9.67
CA LEU A 144 0.52 -16.36 8.77
C LEU A 144 0.02 -17.76 8.45
N ARG A 145 -0.52 -18.47 9.43
CA ARG A 145 -1.08 -19.80 9.19
C ARG A 145 -2.25 -19.72 8.21
N TYR A 146 -3.13 -18.75 8.39
CA TYR A 146 -4.24 -18.47 7.47
C TYR A 146 -3.73 -18.18 6.06
N LEU A 147 -2.79 -17.24 5.89
CA LEU A 147 -2.23 -16.91 4.57
C LEU A 147 -1.50 -18.08 3.91
N LYS A 148 -0.67 -18.81 4.66
CA LYS A 148 0.05 -19.99 4.15
C LYS A 148 -0.92 -21.06 3.64
N ALA A 149 -2.00 -21.31 4.37
CA ALA A 149 -3.02 -22.27 3.97
C ALA A 149 -3.79 -21.82 2.73
N GLY A 150 -4.21 -20.55 2.71
CA GLY A 150 -4.86 -19.95 1.55
C GLY A 150 -3.99 -20.03 0.29
N VAL A 151 -2.73 -19.58 0.35
CA VAL A 151 -1.78 -19.66 -0.78
C VAL A 151 -1.55 -21.13 -1.20
N LYS A 152 -1.37 -22.04 -0.24
CA LYS A 152 -1.17 -23.47 -0.52
C LYS A 152 -2.35 -24.13 -1.22
N SER A 153 -3.57 -23.63 -1.00
CA SER A 153 -4.78 -24.16 -1.66
C SER A 153 -4.79 -23.93 -3.18
N GLY A 154 -4.02 -22.94 -3.67
CA GLY A 154 -4.01 -22.56 -5.09
C GLY A 154 -5.29 -21.85 -5.56
N ILE A 155 -6.21 -21.52 -4.65
CA ILE A 155 -7.44 -20.79 -4.96
C ILE A 155 -7.10 -19.31 -5.17
N ASP A 156 -7.55 -18.74 -6.28
CA ASP A 156 -7.43 -17.30 -6.54
C ASP A 156 -8.54 -16.54 -5.76
N PRO A 157 -8.22 -15.76 -4.72
CA PRO A 157 -9.20 -15.05 -3.92
C PRO A 157 -9.98 -13.97 -4.70
N ARG A 158 -9.51 -13.56 -5.88
CA ARG A 158 -10.27 -12.66 -6.78
C ARG A 158 -11.37 -13.39 -7.55
N ARG A 159 -11.25 -14.70 -7.70
CA ARG A 159 -12.21 -15.55 -8.43
C ARG A 159 -13.14 -16.32 -7.51
N ASP A 160 -12.61 -16.85 -6.41
CA ASP A 160 -13.37 -17.62 -5.41
C ASP A 160 -12.96 -17.20 -3.99
N PRO A 161 -13.44 -16.02 -3.52
CA PRO A 161 -13.12 -15.52 -2.19
C PRO A 161 -13.62 -16.46 -1.09
N ASP A 162 -14.80 -17.06 -1.26
CA ASP A 162 -15.40 -17.95 -0.26
C ASP A 162 -14.65 -19.29 -0.16
N GLY A 163 -14.20 -19.83 -1.29
CA GLY A 163 -13.33 -21.01 -1.34
C GLY A 163 -11.99 -20.74 -0.67
N PHE A 164 -11.37 -19.58 -0.96
CA PHE A 164 -10.12 -19.19 -0.32
C PHE A 164 -10.29 -19.07 1.20
N GLN A 165 -11.35 -18.38 1.65
CA GLN A 165 -11.63 -18.20 3.08
C GLN A 165 -11.82 -19.52 3.82
N ARG A 166 -12.54 -20.48 3.21
CA ARG A 166 -12.71 -21.83 3.78
C ARG A 166 -11.38 -22.57 3.88
N ALA A 167 -10.62 -22.64 2.78
CA ALA A 167 -9.34 -23.34 2.76
C ALA A 167 -8.32 -22.74 3.74
N ALA A 168 -8.30 -21.41 3.88
CA ALA A 168 -7.45 -20.71 4.83
C ALA A 168 -7.94 -20.89 6.29
N GLY A 169 -9.25 -20.90 6.51
CA GLY A 169 -9.89 -21.08 7.82
C GLY A 169 -9.72 -22.49 8.40
N ASP A 170 -9.78 -23.53 7.58
CA ASP A 170 -9.59 -24.93 8.01
C ASP A 170 -8.23 -25.15 8.71
N ALA A 171 -7.20 -24.41 8.29
CA ALA A 171 -5.88 -24.47 8.93
C ALA A 171 -5.85 -23.86 10.33
N LEU A 172 -6.78 -22.96 10.67
CA LEU A 172 -6.91 -22.39 12.02
C LEU A 172 -7.66 -23.34 12.95
N HIS A 173 -8.58 -24.16 12.43
CA HIS A 173 -9.32 -25.15 13.23
C HIS A 173 -8.50 -26.37 13.65
N THR A 174 -7.30 -26.57 13.08
CA THR A 174 -6.41 -27.69 13.42
C THR A 174 -5.53 -27.39 14.66
N ILE A 175 -5.93 -26.47 15.53
CA ILE A 175 -5.29 -26.30 16.84
C ILE A 175 -5.83 -27.40 17.76
N ASP A 176 -5.16 -28.55 17.74
CA ASP A 176 -5.36 -29.60 18.73
C ASP A 176 -4.87 -29.08 20.09
N ILE A 177 -5.80 -28.73 20.97
CA ILE A 177 -5.51 -28.37 22.37
C ILE A 177 -5.18 -29.67 23.12
N ARG A 178 -4.07 -30.31 22.75
CA ARG A 178 -3.48 -31.45 23.46
C ARG A 178 -2.06 -31.08 23.82
N GLY A 179 -1.92 -30.34 24.91
CA GLY A 179 -0.62 -29.92 25.42
C GLY A 179 -0.73 -28.81 26.48
N ALA A 180 -1.58 -29.01 27.49
CA ALA A 180 -1.51 -28.32 28.77
C ALA A 180 -1.53 -29.39 29.87
#